data_AF-A0A2G5EHR8-F1
#
_entry.id   AF-A0A2G5EHR8-F1
#
_cell.length_a   1.000
_cell.length_b   1.000
_cell.length_c   1.000
_cell.angle_alpha   90.00
_cell.angle_beta   90.00
_cell.angle_gamma   90.00
#
_symmetry.space_group_name_H-M   'P 1'
#
loop_
_entity.id
_entity.type
_entity.pdbx_description
1 polymer ?
#
loop_
_entity_poly.entity_id
_entity_poly.type
_entity_poly.pdbx_seq_one_letter_code
_entity_poly.pdbx_strand_id
1 'polypeptide(L)'
;MAGAGAGAVMCYSPSPSSPSSITTTPTCMLTITNRLPCSRFLSPHGKSYLKQRYQRPVYVPFSRIYAIFWGPKRTAVSHETELSLGEFVLTGSGAEGGDSANKTKPQKVLISVASSISEISPKDWDACAEEATGLENYNPFLTHGFLSSLEESGSSVKETGWFPQHIIAQDEFKNILGVVPLYLKSHSFGEFVFDHSWADAYYSYGSRYYPKLQCCVPFTPVTGQRMLIRNMWYKDQVFDKLVWALKHLTAKLQVSSVHVTFPSETEWHQMRGHGFLQRIGMQYHWKNRNYKK
;
A
#
# COMPACT_ATOMS: atom_id res chain seq x y z
N MET A 1 29.28 -6.82 -2.30
CA MET A 1 28.66 -7.30 -3.57
C MET A 1 27.25 -6.74 -3.56
N ALA A 2 26.89 -5.91 -4.54
CA ALA A 2 25.53 -5.40 -4.66
C ALA A 2 24.66 -6.54 -5.20
N GLY A 3 23.63 -6.95 -4.46
CA GLY A 3 22.59 -7.83 -4.98
C GLY A 3 21.46 -6.96 -5.52
N ALA A 4 20.98 -7.22 -6.74
CA ALA A 4 19.73 -6.64 -7.20
C ALA A 4 18.58 -7.46 -6.59
N GLY A 5 17.75 -6.82 -5.77
CA GLY A 5 16.46 -7.38 -5.34
C GLY A 5 15.34 -6.75 -6.17
N ALA A 6 14.33 -7.53 -6.55
CA ALA A 6 13.14 -6.98 -7.19
C ALA A 6 12.21 -6.39 -6.11
N GLY A 7 11.90 -5.10 -6.20
CA GLY A 7 10.83 -4.50 -5.41
C GLY A 7 9.51 -4.70 -6.13
N ALA A 8 8.64 -5.57 -5.61
CA ALA A 8 7.34 -5.83 -6.21
C ALA A 8 6.32 -4.74 -5.85
N VAL A 9 5.52 -4.29 -6.81
CA VAL A 9 4.39 -3.38 -6.61
C VAL A 9 3.20 -3.90 -7.41
N MET A 10 2.02 -3.93 -6.80
CA MET A 10 0.75 -4.24 -7.48
C MET A 10 -0.11 -2.99 -7.54
N CYS A 11 -0.78 -2.74 -8.66
CA CYS A 11 -1.70 -1.62 -8.82
C CYS A 11 -3.03 -2.10 -9.42
N TYR A 12 -4.14 -1.59 -8.91
CA TYR A 12 -5.45 -1.74 -9.52
C TYR A 12 -6.10 -0.36 -9.65
N SER A 13 -6.61 -0.04 -10.84
CA SER A 13 -7.43 1.14 -11.11
C SER A 13 -8.80 0.69 -11.63
N PRO A 14 -9.91 1.23 -11.12
CA PRO A 14 -11.23 0.97 -11.69
C PRO A 14 -11.25 1.41 -13.15
N SER A 15 -11.90 0.64 -14.04
CA SER A 15 -12.16 1.14 -15.39
C SER A 15 -13.07 2.37 -15.31
N PRO A 16 -12.79 3.45 -16.06
CA PRO A 16 -13.71 4.57 -16.13
C PRO A 16 -15.06 4.05 -16.61
N SER A 17 -16.12 4.23 -15.83
CA SER A 17 -17.48 3.99 -16.30
C SER A 17 -17.73 4.95 -17.46
N SER A 18 -17.77 4.42 -18.68
CA SER A 18 -18.09 5.19 -19.88
C SER A 18 -19.41 5.93 -19.66
N PRO A 19 -19.48 7.28 -19.80
CA PRO A 19 -20.73 7.90 -20.15
C PRO A 19 -21.12 7.37 -21.53
N SER A 20 -22.35 6.89 -21.66
CA SER A 20 -22.96 6.47 -22.91
C SER A 20 -22.69 7.48 -24.04
N SER A 21 -22.32 6.95 -25.20
CA SER A 21 -22.07 7.60 -26.50
C SER A 21 -20.81 8.49 -26.61
N ILE A 22 -19.74 7.91 -27.18
CA ILE A 22 -19.11 8.34 -28.44
C ILE A 22 -18.14 7.23 -28.87
N THR A 23 -18.35 6.73 -30.07
CA THR A 23 -17.60 5.69 -30.74
C THR A 23 -16.23 6.22 -31.14
N THR A 24 -15.16 5.85 -30.44
CA THR A 24 -13.83 5.75 -31.07
C THR A 24 -12.96 4.73 -30.32
N THR A 25 -12.38 3.82 -31.10
CA THR A 25 -11.51 2.68 -30.78
C THR A 25 -10.56 2.84 -29.58
N PRO A 26 -10.41 1.83 -28.69
CA PRO A 26 -9.35 1.79 -27.70
C PRO A 26 -8.14 1.04 -28.25
N THR A 27 -7.05 1.74 -28.50
CA THR A 27 -5.71 1.12 -28.54
C THR A 27 -4.74 2.10 -27.92
N CYS A 28 -4.44 1.90 -26.64
CA CYS A 28 -3.28 2.52 -26.03
C CYS A 28 -2.56 1.47 -25.18
N MET A 29 -1.85 0.57 -25.86
CA MET A 29 -0.70 -0.12 -25.29
C MET A 29 0.43 0.92 -25.17
N LEU A 30 0.70 1.39 -23.97
CA LEU A 30 1.91 2.15 -23.67
C LEU A 30 3.09 1.17 -23.54
N THR A 31 3.63 0.77 -24.70
CA THR A 31 4.95 0.14 -24.79
C THR A 31 5.98 1.25 -24.98
N ILE A 32 6.66 1.66 -23.91
CA ILE A 32 7.77 2.63 -23.99
C ILE A 32 9.02 1.87 -24.45
N THR A 33 9.28 1.83 -25.76
CA THR A 33 10.58 1.42 -26.30
C THR A 33 11.47 2.65 -26.49
N ASN A 34 12.52 2.76 -25.68
CA ASN A 34 13.58 3.75 -25.87
C ASN A 34 14.37 3.47 -27.15
N ARG A 35 14.25 4.34 -28.16
CA ARG A 35 15.27 4.55 -29.20
C ARG A 35 15.38 6.04 -29.50
N LEU A 36 16.45 6.67 -29.02
CA LEU A 36 16.90 7.98 -29.50
C LEU A 36 17.82 7.77 -30.72
N PRO A 37 17.70 8.56 -31.80
CA PRO A 37 18.78 8.72 -32.75
C PRO A 37 19.67 9.90 -32.36
N CYS A 38 20.98 9.63 -32.45
CA CYS A 38 22.09 10.56 -32.32
C CYS A 38 22.06 11.59 -33.47
N SER A 39 22.28 12.87 -33.17
CA SER A 39 22.86 13.81 -34.14
C SER A 39 23.76 14.82 -33.42
N ARG A 40 24.92 15.04 -34.04
CA ARG A 40 26.05 15.84 -33.56
C ARG A 40 26.02 17.25 -34.18
N PHE A 41 26.84 18.13 -33.60
CA PHE A 41 27.52 19.31 -34.19
C PHE A 41 26.62 20.57 -34.38
N LEU A 42 27.00 21.82 -34.05
CA LEU A 42 28.27 22.52 -33.76
C LEU A 42 28.02 23.74 -32.83
N SER A 43 29.01 24.08 -32.01
CA SER A 43 29.26 25.44 -31.43
C SER A 43 30.29 26.17 -32.35
N PRO A 44 30.56 27.51 -32.29
CA PRO A 44 30.96 28.22 -31.06
C PRO A 44 30.65 29.75 -30.98
N HIS A 45 30.68 30.30 -29.76
CA HIS A 45 31.11 31.65 -29.32
C HIS A 45 30.65 31.78 -27.85
N GLY A 46 31.42 32.12 -26.80
CA GLY A 46 32.65 32.89 -26.63
C GLY A 46 32.38 33.92 -25.52
N LYS A 47 33.27 34.00 -24.51
CA LYS A 47 33.28 34.89 -23.31
C LYS A 47 32.51 34.35 -22.08
N SER A 48 32.96 34.44 -20.83
CA SER A 48 34.23 34.84 -20.21
C SER A 48 34.17 34.39 -18.74
N TYR A 49 35.27 33.87 -18.20
CA TYR A 49 35.42 33.43 -16.81
C TYR A 49 35.44 34.62 -15.83
N LEU A 50 34.62 34.56 -14.77
CA LEU A 50 34.79 35.37 -13.55
C LEU A 50 34.89 34.45 -12.33
N LYS A 51 36.04 34.54 -11.65
CA LYS A 51 36.36 33.87 -10.38
C LYS A 51 35.47 34.42 -9.27
N GLN A 52 34.69 33.56 -8.61
CA GLN A 52 34.00 33.93 -7.37
C GLN A 52 34.73 33.33 -6.16
N ARG A 53 35.06 34.22 -5.22
CA ARG A 53 35.85 33.98 -4.01
C ARG A 53 35.11 33.08 -3.03
N TYR A 54 35.86 32.14 -2.44
CA TYR A 54 35.48 31.32 -1.30
C TYR A 54 35.33 32.23 -0.05
N GLN A 55 34.14 32.25 0.57
CA GLN A 55 33.93 32.84 1.91
C GLN A 55 33.59 31.73 2.92
N ARG A 56 34.16 31.84 4.12
CA ARG A 56 34.10 30.86 5.22
C ARG A 56 32.69 30.81 5.84
N PRO A 57 32.26 29.67 6.43
CA PRO A 57 30.94 29.56 7.05
C PRO A 57 30.88 30.30 8.39
N VAL A 58 29.79 31.03 8.60
CA VAL A 58 29.42 31.70 9.85
C VAL A 58 28.71 30.69 10.76
N TYR A 59 29.14 30.60 12.01
CA TYR A 59 28.58 29.76 13.07
C TYR A 59 27.24 30.33 13.54
N VAL A 60 26.15 29.56 13.52
CA VAL A 60 24.82 29.97 14.01
C VAL A 60 24.50 29.17 15.27
N PRO A 61 24.14 29.80 16.41
CA PRO A 61 23.86 29.06 17.64
C PRO A 61 22.50 28.36 17.58
N PHE A 62 22.48 27.15 18.14
CA PHE A 62 21.31 26.29 18.30
C PHE A 62 20.23 27.00 19.14
N SER A 63 19.04 27.22 18.56
CA SER A 63 17.88 27.74 19.29
C SER A 63 16.89 26.59 19.55
N ARG A 64 16.67 26.31 20.83
CA ARG A 64 15.69 25.34 21.37
C ARG A 64 14.28 25.85 21.03
N ILE A 65 13.50 25.10 20.25
CA ILE A 65 12.09 25.42 20.01
C ILE A 65 11.25 24.78 21.13
N TYR A 66 10.63 25.60 21.96
CA TYR A 66 9.50 25.19 22.79
C TYR A 66 8.22 25.50 22.02
N ALA A 67 7.40 24.47 21.74
CA ALA A 67 6.03 24.68 21.28
C ALA A 67 5.12 24.82 22.50
N ILE A 68 4.72 26.06 22.80
CA ILE A 68 3.58 26.35 23.67
C ILE A 68 2.52 26.93 22.75
N PHE A 69 1.35 26.30 22.63
CA PHE A 69 0.03 26.95 22.61
C PHE A 69 -1.09 25.90 22.54
N TRP A 70 -1.98 25.97 23.54
CA TRP A 70 -3.28 25.30 23.60
C TRP A 70 -4.38 26.27 23.11
N GLY A 71 -5.45 25.72 22.50
CA GLY A 71 -6.72 26.40 22.23
C GLY A 71 -7.81 25.35 21.91
N PRO A 72 -9.09 25.56 22.28
CA PRO A 72 -10.09 24.50 22.36
C PRO A 72 -10.59 24.01 20.98
N LYS A 73 -10.92 22.72 20.94
CA LYS A 73 -11.38 21.94 19.79
C LYS A 73 -12.58 22.58 19.10
N ARG A 74 -12.48 22.81 17.78
CA ARG A 74 -13.69 22.82 16.93
C ARG A 74 -14.12 21.38 16.75
N THR A 75 -15.32 21.06 17.21
CA THR A 75 -16.00 19.80 16.94
C THR A 75 -16.19 19.71 15.42
N ALA A 76 -15.32 18.96 14.75
CA ALA A 76 -15.50 18.62 13.36
C ALA A 76 -16.58 17.55 13.28
N VAL A 77 -17.56 17.77 12.40
CA VAL A 77 -18.64 16.85 12.10
C VAL A 77 -18.04 15.52 11.66
N SER A 78 -18.25 14.48 12.46
CA SER A 78 -17.93 13.10 12.15
C SER A 78 -18.85 12.63 11.03
N HIS A 79 -18.35 12.55 9.81
CA HIS A 79 -18.97 11.68 8.81
C HIS A 79 -18.72 10.24 9.27
N GLU A 80 -19.71 9.66 9.95
CA GLU A 80 -19.81 8.22 10.18
C GLU A 80 -19.82 7.53 8.81
N THR A 81 -18.63 7.15 8.38
CA THR A 81 -18.44 6.40 7.15
C THR A 81 -18.79 4.98 7.51
N GLU A 82 -19.91 4.49 6.99
CA GLU A 82 -20.40 3.13 7.21
C GLU A 82 -19.27 2.11 7.01
N LEU A 83 -18.76 1.61 8.15
CA LEU A 83 -17.52 0.84 8.29
C LEU A 83 -17.67 -0.61 7.81
N SER A 84 -18.86 -1.02 7.36
CA SER A 84 -19.12 -2.34 6.81
C SER A 84 -19.04 -2.33 5.29
N LEU A 85 -18.31 -3.29 4.71
CA LEU A 85 -18.19 -3.48 3.25
C LEU A 85 -19.06 -4.62 2.73
N GLY A 86 -19.47 -5.57 3.59
CA GLY A 86 -20.42 -6.63 3.23
C GLY A 86 -20.24 -7.94 4.02
N GLU A 87 -21.27 -8.79 3.95
CA GLU A 87 -21.27 -10.16 4.49
C GLU A 87 -21.21 -11.17 3.34
N PHE A 88 -20.39 -12.21 3.50
CA PHE A 88 -20.17 -13.25 2.50
C PHE A 88 -20.31 -14.63 3.11
N VAL A 89 -20.78 -15.59 2.32
CA VAL A 89 -20.80 -17.01 2.69
C VAL A 89 -19.70 -17.73 1.91
N LEU A 90 -18.82 -18.41 2.63
CA LEU A 90 -17.73 -19.22 2.12
C LEU A 90 -18.14 -20.70 2.15
N THR A 91 -17.93 -21.40 1.04
CA THR A 91 -18.31 -22.81 0.88
C THR A 91 -17.08 -23.69 0.72
N GLY A 92 -17.13 -24.92 1.22
CA GLY A 92 -16.07 -25.90 0.98
C GLY A 92 -15.88 -26.17 -0.51
N SER A 93 -14.64 -26.02 -1.01
CA SER A 93 -14.26 -26.52 -2.33
C SER A 93 -14.22 -28.04 -2.24
N GLY A 94 -15.23 -28.71 -2.82
CA GLY A 94 -15.25 -30.16 -2.93
C GLY A 94 -14.13 -30.63 -3.86
N ALA A 95 -13.00 -31.05 -3.29
CA ALA A 95 -12.06 -31.90 -4.01
C ALA A 95 -12.63 -33.33 -3.96
N GLU A 96 -13.02 -33.86 -5.13
CA GLU A 96 -13.39 -35.27 -5.26
C GLU A 96 -12.16 -36.15 -5.01
N GLY A 97 -12.22 -36.99 -3.97
CA GLY A 97 -11.26 -38.07 -3.75
C GLY A 97 -11.00 -38.42 -2.28
N GLY A 98 -11.82 -39.35 -1.74
CA GLY A 98 -11.42 -40.27 -0.67
C GLY A 98 -11.60 -39.82 0.79
N ASP A 99 -12.55 -40.50 1.45
CA ASP A 99 -12.82 -40.63 2.89
C ASP A 99 -13.45 -39.46 3.68
N SER A 100 -14.60 -39.81 4.24
CA SER A 100 -15.65 -38.97 4.81
C SER A 100 -15.48 -38.76 6.31
N ALA A 101 -15.35 -37.51 6.77
CA ALA A 101 -15.98 -36.98 8.00
C ALA A 101 -15.56 -35.53 8.32
N ASN A 102 -15.84 -34.56 7.44
CA ASN A 102 -16.10 -33.18 7.87
C ASN A 102 -16.79 -32.43 6.74
N LYS A 103 -18.12 -32.55 6.65
CA LYS A 103 -18.94 -31.62 5.86
C LYS A 103 -18.65 -30.22 6.40
N THR A 104 -17.84 -29.45 5.69
CA THR A 104 -17.38 -28.15 6.14
C THR A 104 -18.55 -27.18 6.09
N LYS A 105 -19.08 -26.84 7.27
CA LYS A 105 -20.20 -25.90 7.43
C LYS A 105 -19.85 -24.59 6.70
N PRO A 106 -20.78 -24.01 5.93
CA PRO A 106 -20.56 -22.71 5.30
C PRO A 106 -20.16 -21.68 6.36
N GLN A 107 -19.09 -20.92 6.08
CA GLN A 107 -18.56 -19.91 7.00
C GLN A 107 -19.01 -18.54 6.54
N LYS A 108 -19.60 -17.76 7.44
CA LYS A 108 -19.93 -16.36 7.18
C LYS A 108 -18.71 -15.49 7.47
N VAL A 109 -18.38 -14.60 6.54
CA VAL A 109 -17.29 -13.63 6.68
C VAL A 109 -17.84 -12.23 6.50
N LEU A 110 -17.68 -11.40 7.51
CA LEU A 110 -17.97 -9.97 7.48
C LEU A 110 -16.69 -9.22 7.18
N ILE A 111 -16.74 -8.30 6.21
CA ILE A 111 -15.64 -7.39 5.93
C ILE A 111 -16.00 -5.99 6.44
N SER A 112 -15.09 -5.39 7.20
CA SER A 112 -15.19 -4.02 7.68
C SER A 112 -13.89 -3.24 7.50
N VAL A 113 -13.95 -1.94 7.72
CA VAL A 113 -12.81 -1.01 7.72
C VAL A 113 -12.70 -0.36 9.09
N ALA A 114 -11.51 -0.34 9.67
CA ALA A 114 -11.19 0.42 10.87
C ALA A 114 -10.45 1.72 10.51
N SER A 115 -10.79 2.79 11.22
CA SER A 115 -10.24 4.13 10.94
C SER A 115 -8.90 4.41 11.65
N SER A 116 -8.51 3.52 12.56
CA SER A 116 -7.21 3.49 13.24
C SER A 116 -6.88 2.06 13.65
N ILE A 117 -5.60 1.74 13.73
CA ILE A 117 -5.12 0.46 14.28
C ILE A 117 -5.56 0.23 15.74
N SER A 118 -5.82 1.31 16.49
CA SER A 118 -6.30 1.26 17.88
C SER A 118 -7.71 0.68 18.04
N GLU A 119 -8.51 0.63 16.96
CA GLU A 119 -9.83 -0.01 16.96
C GLU A 119 -9.74 -1.53 16.87
N ILE A 120 -8.54 -2.07 16.62
CA ILE A 120 -8.28 -3.49 16.47
C ILE A 120 -7.49 -3.98 17.68
N SER A 121 -7.95 -5.08 18.26
CA SER A 121 -7.25 -5.77 19.36
C SER A 121 -5.82 -6.12 18.94
N PRO A 122 -4.79 -5.70 19.69
CA PRO A 122 -3.39 -6.02 19.38
C PRO A 122 -3.17 -7.53 19.27
N LYS A 123 -3.79 -8.30 20.17
CA LYS A 123 -3.71 -9.77 20.19
C LYS A 123 -4.21 -10.38 18.89
N ASP A 124 -5.34 -9.89 18.37
CA ASP A 124 -5.96 -10.48 17.17
C ASP A 124 -5.24 -10.06 15.89
N TRP A 125 -4.75 -8.82 15.83
CA TRP A 125 -3.89 -8.35 14.75
C TRP A 125 -2.58 -9.14 14.69
N ASP A 126 -1.87 -9.25 15.83
CA ASP A 126 -0.59 -9.92 15.90
C ASP A 126 -0.71 -11.43 15.63
N ALA A 127 -1.81 -12.06 16.05
CA ALA A 127 -2.10 -13.45 15.67
C ALA A 127 -2.22 -13.62 14.14
N CYS A 128 -2.87 -12.67 13.44
CA CYS A 128 -2.94 -12.69 11.99
C CYS A 128 -1.55 -12.50 11.36
N ALA A 129 -0.75 -11.57 11.89
CA ALA A 129 0.59 -11.29 11.39
C ALA A 129 1.52 -12.51 11.55
N GLU A 130 1.56 -13.11 12.74
CA GLU A 130 2.40 -14.27 13.05
C GLU A 130 2.03 -15.50 12.22
N GLU A 131 0.73 -15.81 12.11
CA GLU A 131 0.27 -16.96 11.33
C GLU A 131 0.50 -16.78 9.82
N ALA A 132 0.40 -15.53 9.31
CA ALA A 132 0.61 -15.24 7.89
C ALA A 132 2.10 -15.29 7.49
N THR A 133 3.01 -14.86 8.36
CA THR A 133 4.46 -14.93 8.10
C THR A 133 5.06 -16.30 8.42
N GLY A 134 4.48 -17.00 9.40
CA GLY A 134 5.09 -18.15 10.05
C GLY A 134 6.17 -17.73 11.05
N LEU A 135 6.47 -18.61 12.00
CA LEU A 135 7.40 -18.36 13.11
C LEU A 135 8.82 -18.04 12.65
N GLU A 136 9.27 -18.62 11.53
CA GLU A 136 10.64 -18.43 11.02
C GLU A 136 10.84 -17.09 10.29
N ASN A 137 9.75 -16.47 9.80
CA ASN A 137 9.81 -15.24 9.00
C ASN A 137 9.08 -14.08 9.68
N TYR A 138 9.08 -14.06 11.01
CA TYR A 138 8.46 -12.99 11.79
C TYR A 138 8.88 -11.60 11.30
N ASN A 139 7.89 -10.75 11.02
CA ASN A 139 8.10 -9.41 10.53
C ASN A 139 7.63 -8.38 11.58
N PRO A 140 8.55 -7.73 12.33
CA PRO A 140 8.17 -6.81 13.41
C PRO A 140 7.41 -5.58 12.90
N PHE A 141 7.56 -5.25 11.62
CA PHE A 141 6.92 -4.07 11.03
C PHE A 141 5.44 -4.29 10.69
N LEU A 142 4.96 -5.53 10.76
CA LEU A 142 3.55 -5.87 10.60
C LEU A 142 2.84 -6.00 11.94
N THR A 143 3.53 -5.80 13.06
CA THR A 143 2.90 -5.87 14.39
C THR A 143 1.98 -4.68 14.63
N HIS A 144 0.97 -4.91 15.48
CA HIS A 144 0.10 -3.86 15.97
C HIS A 144 0.92 -2.75 16.63
N GLY A 145 1.84 -3.10 17.53
CA GLY A 145 2.65 -2.14 18.27
C GLY A 145 3.48 -1.22 17.37
N PHE A 146 4.04 -1.73 16.27
CA PHE A 146 4.75 -0.92 15.29
C PHE A 146 3.82 0.07 14.58
N LEU A 147 2.68 -0.39 14.07
CA LEU A 147 1.72 0.45 13.37
C LEU A 147 1.07 1.48 14.31
N SER A 148 0.72 1.08 15.54
CA SER A 148 0.21 1.98 16.60
C SER A 148 1.22 3.07 16.90
N SER A 149 2.50 2.74 17.01
CA SER A 149 3.55 3.74 17.26
C SER A 149 3.62 4.80 16.14
N LEU A 150 3.37 4.42 14.89
CA LEU A 150 3.35 5.35 13.76
C LEU A 150 2.11 6.25 13.75
N GLU A 151 0.94 5.72 14.13
CA GLU A 151 -0.28 6.50 14.26
C GLU A 151 -0.23 7.44 15.48
N GLU A 152 0.14 6.93 16.66
CA GLU A 152 0.20 7.69 17.92
C GLU A 152 1.27 8.79 17.89
N SER A 153 2.39 8.58 17.20
CA SER A 153 3.41 9.62 17.01
C SER A 153 2.99 10.72 16.02
N GLY A 154 1.88 10.55 15.30
CA GLY A 154 1.46 11.45 14.23
C GLY A 154 2.24 11.27 12.92
N SER A 155 2.98 10.17 12.75
CA SER A 155 3.75 9.91 11.52
C SER A 155 2.85 9.44 10.38
N SER A 156 1.94 8.51 10.67
CA SER A 156 1.01 7.89 9.72
C SER A 156 -0.43 8.27 10.04
N VAL A 157 -0.74 9.57 9.96
CA VAL A 157 -2.08 10.11 10.26
C VAL A 157 -2.61 10.98 9.13
N LYS A 158 -3.90 11.32 9.20
CA LYS A 158 -4.58 12.12 8.18
C LYS A 158 -3.86 13.45 7.89
N GLU A 159 -3.36 14.11 8.93
CA GLU A 159 -2.66 15.40 8.88
C GLU A 159 -1.36 15.32 8.06
N THR A 160 -0.71 14.15 8.05
CA THR A 160 0.50 13.89 7.27
C THR A 160 0.21 13.19 5.95
N GLY A 161 -1.06 13.18 5.52
CA GLY A 161 -1.47 12.56 4.26
C GLY A 161 -1.45 11.03 4.27
N TRP A 162 -1.55 10.42 5.46
CA TRP A 162 -1.61 8.98 5.72
C TRP A 162 -2.88 8.66 6.51
N PHE A 163 -4.04 8.64 5.86
CA PHE A 163 -5.29 8.39 6.58
C PHE A 163 -5.56 6.89 6.73
N PRO A 164 -5.54 6.29 7.94
CA PRO A 164 -5.69 4.84 8.10
C PRO A 164 -7.09 4.35 7.70
N GLN A 165 -7.14 3.18 7.06
CA GLN A 165 -8.34 2.52 6.53
C GLN A 165 -8.15 0.99 6.58
N HIS A 166 -7.75 0.44 7.71
CA HIS A 166 -7.40 -0.99 7.85
C HIS A 166 -8.59 -1.90 7.53
N ILE A 167 -8.42 -2.89 6.65
CA ILE A 167 -9.48 -3.86 6.36
C ILE A 167 -9.43 -4.98 7.39
N ILE A 168 -10.59 -5.42 7.85
CA ILE A 168 -10.75 -6.54 8.78
C ILE A 168 -11.72 -7.55 8.18
N ALA A 169 -11.37 -8.82 8.20
CA ALA A 169 -12.26 -9.94 7.95
C ALA A 169 -12.57 -10.65 9.27
N GLN A 170 -13.85 -10.82 9.60
CA GLN A 170 -14.32 -11.48 10.82
C GLN A 170 -15.34 -12.58 10.50
N ASP A 171 -15.42 -13.60 11.36
CA ASP A 171 -16.50 -14.59 11.30
C ASP A 171 -17.80 -14.11 12.00
N GLU A 172 -18.83 -14.95 12.00
CA GLU A 172 -20.11 -14.72 12.69
C GLU A 172 -19.98 -14.54 14.22
N PHE A 173 -18.87 -14.99 14.81
CA PHE A 173 -18.57 -14.91 16.23
C PHE A 173 -17.62 -13.75 16.57
N LYS A 174 -17.32 -12.87 15.60
CA LYS A 174 -16.40 -11.73 15.71
C LYS A 174 -14.93 -12.12 15.89
N ASN A 175 -14.55 -13.35 15.58
CA ASN A 175 -13.14 -13.71 15.52
C ASN A 175 -12.52 -13.10 14.27
N ILE A 176 -11.38 -12.42 14.41
CA ILE A 176 -10.64 -11.90 13.26
C ILE A 176 -9.99 -13.06 12.51
N LEU A 177 -10.30 -13.16 11.21
CA LEU A 177 -9.79 -14.15 10.28
C LEU A 177 -8.63 -13.60 9.46
N GLY A 178 -8.62 -12.29 9.21
CA GLY A 178 -7.51 -11.61 8.57
C GLY A 178 -7.64 -10.10 8.58
N VAL A 179 -6.52 -9.42 8.36
CA VAL A 179 -6.39 -7.96 8.38
C VAL A 179 -5.47 -7.46 7.26
N VAL A 180 -5.64 -6.20 6.87
CA VAL A 180 -4.82 -5.55 5.85
C VAL A 180 -4.38 -4.16 6.33
N PRO A 181 -3.08 -3.85 6.41
CA PRO A 181 -2.60 -2.50 6.64
C PRO A 181 -2.88 -1.66 5.38
N LEU A 182 -3.74 -0.66 5.50
CA LEU A 182 -4.22 0.13 4.36
C LEU A 182 -4.40 1.59 4.76
N TYR A 183 -3.96 2.48 3.88
CA TYR A 183 -4.01 3.92 4.10
C TYR A 183 -4.53 4.63 2.85
N LEU A 184 -5.39 5.62 3.04
CA LEU A 184 -5.75 6.58 2.01
C LEU A 184 -4.69 7.70 1.97
N LYS A 185 -3.99 7.79 0.84
CA LYS A 185 -2.84 8.67 0.63
C LYS A 185 -3.20 9.88 -0.22
N SER A 186 -2.79 11.06 0.23
CA SER A 186 -2.89 12.31 -0.55
C SER A 186 -1.61 12.67 -1.33
N HIS A 187 -0.54 11.88 -1.18
CA HIS A 187 0.75 12.03 -1.87
C HIS A 187 1.56 10.71 -1.82
N SER A 188 2.70 10.63 -2.51
CA SER A 188 3.57 9.44 -2.54
C SER A 188 4.63 9.39 -1.42
N PHE A 189 4.86 10.48 -0.69
CA PHE A 189 5.90 10.46 0.36
C PHE A 189 5.69 9.37 1.42
N GLY A 190 6.79 8.68 1.72
CA GLY A 190 6.88 7.61 2.73
C GLY A 190 6.56 6.20 2.23
N GLU A 191 6.11 6.03 0.98
CA GLU A 191 5.78 4.70 0.43
C GLU A 191 6.96 4.02 -0.30
N PHE A 192 8.08 4.74 -0.46
CA PHE A 192 9.32 4.28 -1.12
C PHE A 192 9.15 3.83 -2.58
N VAL A 193 8.02 4.18 -3.20
CA VAL A 193 7.74 4.06 -4.63
C VAL A 193 7.29 5.44 -5.10
N PHE A 194 8.04 6.07 -6.00
CA PHE A 194 7.70 7.41 -6.46
C PHE A 194 6.81 7.35 -7.69
N ASP A 195 5.56 7.77 -7.53
CA ASP A 195 4.53 7.73 -8.57
C ASP A 195 4.33 9.08 -9.29
N HIS A 196 5.31 9.99 -9.25
CA HIS A 196 5.20 11.32 -9.86
C HIS A 196 4.83 11.25 -11.35
N SER A 197 5.46 10.35 -12.11
CA SER A 197 5.14 10.18 -13.54
C SER A 197 3.71 9.72 -13.79
N TRP A 198 3.12 8.94 -12.89
CA TRP A 198 1.72 8.52 -12.97
C TRP A 198 0.79 9.69 -12.63
N ALA A 199 1.11 10.44 -11.57
CA ALA A 199 0.35 11.63 -11.21
C ALA A 199 0.34 12.66 -12.34
N ASP A 200 1.50 12.95 -12.93
CA ASP A 200 1.64 13.88 -14.04
C ASP A 200 0.83 13.44 -15.27
N ALA A 201 0.83 12.12 -15.57
CA ALA A 201 0.01 11.57 -16.64
C ALA A 201 -1.49 11.75 -16.38
N TYR A 202 -1.97 11.40 -15.18
CA TYR A 202 -3.38 11.59 -14.80
C TYR A 202 -3.82 13.05 -14.95
N TYR A 203 -3.01 13.99 -14.42
CA TYR A 203 -3.32 15.41 -14.49
C TYR A 203 -3.30 15.94 -15.93
N SER A 204 -2.40 15.42 -16.77
CA SER A 204 -2.36 15.77 -18.20
C SER A 204 -3.62 15.35 -18.95
N TYR A 205 -4.32 14.31 -18.48
CA TYR A 205 -5.63 13.88 -18.98
C TYR A 205 -6.82 14.45 -18.19
N GLY A 206 -6.60 15.48 -17.36
CA GLY A 206 -7.65 16.12 -16.57
C GLY A 206 -8.22 15.27 -15.42
N SER A 207 -7.58 14.14 -15.10
CA SER A 207 -7.98 13.25 -14.01
C SER A 207 -7.13 13.50 -12.77
N ARG A 208 -7.68 13.20 -11.58
CA ARG A 208 -6.93 13.30 -10.32
C ARG A 208 -6.28 11.98 -9.98
N TYR A 209 -4.98 12.00 -9.66
CA TYR A 209 -4.29 10.82 -9.17
C TYR A 209 -4.41 10.62 -7.66
N TYR A 210 -4.42 11.70 -6.88
CA TYR A 210 -4.66 11.62 -5.44
C TYR A 210 -6.10 12.05 -5.09
N PRO A 211 -6.72 11.45 -4.06
CA PRO A 211 -6.15 10.40 -3.22
C PRO A 211 -6.11 9.01 -3.90
N LYS A 212 -5.22 8.14 -3.41
CA LYS A 212 -5.16 6.71 -3.75
C LYS A 212 -5.14 5.86 -2.48
N LEU A 213 -5.51 4.59 -2.58
CA LEU A 213 -5.32 3.63 -1.49
C LEU A 213 -3.94 2.99 -1.58
N GLN A 214 -3.31 2.78 -0.43
CA GLN A 214 -1.95 2.26 -0.32
C GLN A 214 -1.90 1.20 0.79
N CYS A 215 -1.74 -0.05 0.37
CA CYS A 215 -1.49 -1.19 1.23
C CYS A 215 0.02 -1.38 1.38
N CYS A 216 0.54 -1.06 2.56
CA CYS A 216 1.97 -1.12 2.85
C CYS A 216 2.24 -1.07 4.35
N VAL A 217 3.49 -1.32 4.71
CA VAL A 217 4.06 -0.84 5.97
C VAL A 217 4.56 0.60 5.75
N PRO A 218 4.07 1.60 6.51
CA PRO A 218 4.52 2.98 6.31
C PRO A 218 6.02 3.14 6.59
N PHE A 219 6.66 3.99 5.79
CA PHE A 219 8.07 4.37 5.92
C PHE A 219 9.09 3.20 5.86
N THR A 220 8.66 2.02 5.43
CA THR A 220 9.45 0.79 5.60
C THR A 220 9.36 -0.08 4.34
N PRO A 221 10.34 -0.02 3.42
CA PRO A 221 10.31 -0.74 2.14
C PRO A 221 10.69 -2.22 2.27
N VAL A 222 10.03 -2.94 3.18
CA VAL A 222 10.30 -4.36 3.46
C VAL A 222 9.32 -5.25 2.70
N THR A 223 9.87 -6.26 2.02
CA THR A 223 9.06 -7.29 1.37
C THR A 223 8.43 -8.19 2.43
N GLY A 224 7.14 -8.49 2.29
CA GLY A 224 6.43 -9.39 3.17
C GLY A 224 4.92 -9.34 2.96
N GLN A 225 4.20 -10.10 3.76
CA GLN A 225 2.76 -10.26 3.69
C GLN A 225 2.03 -8.92 3.83
N ARG A 226 0.89 -8.80 3.13
CA ARG A 226 0.00 -7.64 3.17
C ARG A 226 -1.44 -8.04 3.46
N MET A 227 -1.85 -9.24 3.04
CA MET A 227 -3.06 -9.89 3.52
C MET A 227 -2.66 -10.80 4.68
N LEU A 228 -2.81 -10.31 5.91
CA LEU A 228 -2.45 -11.06 7.11
C LEU A 228 -3.63 -11.96 7.48
N ILE A 229 -3.56 -13.24 7.14
CA ILE A 229 -4.69 -14.18 7.26
C ILE A 229 -4.29 -15.31 8.21
N ARG A 230 -5.18 -15.64 9.14
CA ARG A 230 -5.01 -16.78 10.04
C ARG A 230 -4.98 -18.10 9.27
N ASN A 231 -4.26 -19.08 9.79
CA ASN A 231 -4.12 -20.37 9.16
C ASN A 231 -5.37 -21.22 9.36
N MET A 232 -6.20 -21.31 8.31
CA MET A 232 -7.44 -22.07 8.29
C MET A 232 -7.67 -22.72 6.93
N TRP A 233 -8.50 -23.75 6.89
CA TRP A 233 -8.76 -24.55 5.68
C TRP A 233 -9.39 -23.74 4.53
N TYR A 234 -9.96 -22.56 4.80
CA TYR A 234 -10.59 -21.65 3.84
C TYR A 234 -9.84 -20.32 3.68
N LYS A 235 -8.56 -20.25 4.07
CA LYS A 235 -7.74 -19.02 4.01
C LYS A 235 -7.71 -18.37 2.63
N ASP A 236 -7.68 -19.17 1.55
CA ASP A 236 -7.64 -18.64 0.18
C ASP A 236 -8.93 -17.91 -0.19
N GLN A 237 -10.07 -18.38 0.34
CA GLN A 237 -11.35 -17.68 0.17
C GLN A 237 -11.37 -16.37 0.96
N VAL A 238 -10.77 -16.32 2.14
CA VAL A 238 -10.61 -15.06 2.90
C VAL A 238 -9.72 -14.09 2.14
N PHE A 239 -8.62 -14.58 1.54
CA PHE A 239 -7.75 -13.80 0.66
C PHE A 239 -8.53 -13.17 -0.48
N ASP A 240 -9.34 -13.96 -1.19
CA ASP A 240 -10.19 -13.47 -2.29
C ASP A 240 -11.14 -12.35 -1.83
N LYS A 241 -11.71 -12.46 -0.63
CA LYS A 241 -12.58 -11.42 -0.05
C LYS A 241 -11.81 -10.17 0.35
N LEU A 242 -10.60 -10.29 0.89
CA LEU A 242 -9.75 -9.12 1.18
C LEU A 242 -9.33 -8.39 -0.10
N VAL A 243 -8.95 -9.13 -1.15
CA VAL A 243 -8.62 -8.55 -2.46
C VAL A 243 -9.85 -7.90 -3.12
N TRP A 244 -11.02 -8.53 -3.00
CA TRP A 244 -12.29 -7.92 -3.41
C TRP A 244 -12.53 -6.62 -2.64
N ALA A 245 -12.30 -6.61 -1.32
CA ALA A 245 -12.53 -5.45 -0.46
C ALA A 245 -11.64 -4.26 -0.85
N LEU A 246 -10.37 -4.49 -1.20
CA LEU A 246 -9.49 -3.45 -1.73
C LEU A 246 -10.07 -2.80 -2.99
N LYS A 247 -10.51 -3.62 -3.95
CA LYS A 247 -11.09 -3.14 -5.21
C LYS A 247 -12.41 -2.41 -4.98
N HIS A 248 -13.26 -2.97 -4.10
CA HIS A 248 -14.55 -2.38 -3.77
C HIS A 248 -14.39 -1.04 -3.05
N LEU A 249 -13.48 -0.95 -2.08
CA LEU A 249 -13.19 0.30 -1.37
C LEU A 249 -12.63 1.37 -2.32
N THR A 250 -11.77 0.97 -3.28
CA THR A 250 -11.27 1.87 -4.34
C THR A 250 -12.42 2.51 -5.11
N ALA A 251 -13.42 1.72 -5.51
CA ALA A 251 -14.60 2.21 -6.21
C ALA A 251 -15.54 3.02 -5.30
N LYS A 252 -15.80 2.54 -4.07
CA LYS A 252 -16.68 3.18 -3.07
C LYS A 252 -16.18 4.59 -2.70
N LEU A 253 -14.86 4.74 -2.52
CA LEU A 253 -14.22 6.03 -2.21
C LEU A 253 -13.97 6.90 -3.44
N GLN A 254 -14.26 6.42 -4.65
CA GLN A 254 -13.98 7.10 -5.92
C GLN A 254 -12.52 7.58 -6.04
N VAL A 255 -11.59 6.76 -5.57
CA VAL A 255 -10.15 7.03 -5.67
C VAL A 255 -9.57 6.45 -6.96
N SER A 256 -8.44 6.99 -7.40
CA SER A 256 -7.81 6.64 -8.68
C SER A 256 -7.36 5.18 -8.75
N SER A 257 -6.83 4.64 -7.65
CA SER A 257 -6.23 3.32 -7.60
C SER A 257 -6.06 2.80 -6.17
N VAL A 258 -5.77 1.51 -6.07
CA VAL A 258 -5.17 0.87 -4.88
C VAL A 258 -3.84 0.23 -5.25
N HIS A 259 -2.84 0.49 -4.42
CA HIS A 259 -1.47 0.02 -4.60
C HIS A 259 -1.10 -0.90 -3.46
N VAL A 260 -0.44 -2.03 -3.75
CA VAL A 260 0.15 -2.93 -2.75
C VAL A 260 1.66 -2.93 -2.97
N THR A 261 2.43 -2.40 -2.03
CA THR A 261 3.90 -2.27 -2.18
C THR A 261 4.64 -3.27 -1.31
N PHE A 262 5.64 -3.89 -1.94
CA PHE A 262 6.48 -4.95 -1.38
C PHE A 262 5.68 -6.14 -0.82
N PRO A 263 4.66 -6.67 -1.54
CA PRO A 263 3.97 -7.88 -1.12
C PRO A 263 4.92 -9.09 -1.17
N SER A 264 4.54 -10.18 -0.51
CA SER A 264 5.23 -11.46 -0.71
C SER A 264 5.10 -11.94 -2.16
N GLU A 265 6.02 -12.79 -2.62
CA GLU A 265 6.00 -13.33 -3.99
C GLU A 265 4.69 -14.11 -4.26
N THR A 266 4.21 -14.88 -3.29
CA THR A 266 2.94 -15.61 -3.36
C THR A 266 1.77 -14.67 -3.62
N GLU A 267 1.63 -13.61 -2.81
CA GLU A 267 0.55 -12.62 -2.99
C GLU A 267 0.69 -11.85 -4.31
N TRP A 268 1.93 -11.54 -4.72
CA TRP A 268 2.21 -10.89 -5.99
C TRP A 268 1.69 -11.72 -7.17
N HIS A 269 1.87 -13.04 -7.14
CA HIS A 269 1.32 -13.94 -8.14
C HIS A 269 -0.20 -14.12 -8.03
N GLN A 270 -0.73 -14.31 -6.82
CA GLN A 270 -2.17 -14.50 -6.60
C GLN A 270 -2.97 -13.27 -7.03
N MET A 271 -2.57 -12.06 -6.62
CA MET A 271 -3.27 -10.82 -6.95
C MET A 271 -3.33 -10.53 -8.47
N ARG A 272 -2.37 -11.04 -9.25
CA ARG A 272 -2.42 -10.97 -10.72
C ARG A 272 -3.71 -11.61 -11.25
N GLY A 273 -4.13 -12.74 -10.67
CA GLY A 273 -5.38 -13.42 -11.02
C GLY A 273 -6.64 -12.59 -10.73
N HIS A 274 -6.55 -11.58 -9.85
CA HIS A 274 -7.65 -10.69 -9.50
C HIS A 274 -7.66 -9.37 -10.31
N GLY A 275 -6.81 -9.26 -11.33
CA GLY A 275 -6.74 -8.09 -12.22
C GLY A 275 -5.81 -6.98 -11.73
N PHE A 276 -4.94 -7.25 -10.73
CA PHE A 276 -3.88 -6.30 -10.38
C PHE A 276 -2.76 -6.34 -11.41
N LEU A 277 -2.27 -5.17 -11.79
CA LEU A 277 -1.11 -4.99 -12.64
C LEU A 277 0.17 -5.15 -11.82
N GLN A 278 1.04 -6.04 -12.30
CA GLN A 278 2.34 -6.31 -11.71
C GLN A 278 3.36 -5.28 -12.21
N ARG A 279 4.00 -4.56 -11.28
CA ARG A 279 5.13 -3.67 -11.54
C ARG A 279 6.37 -4.18 -10.80
N ILE A 280 7.49 -4.19 -11.50
CA ILE A 280 8.78 -4.60 -10.97
C ILE A 280 9.66 -3.36 -10.85
N GLY A 281 10.14 -3.09 -9.63
CA GLY A 281 11.19 -2.13 -9.35
C GLY A 281 12.53 -2.83 -9.11
N MET A 282 13.63 -2.12 -9.34
CA MET A 282 14.98 -2.63 -9.07
C MET A 282 15.51 -2.00 -7.79
N GLN A 283 15.87 -2.82 -6.80
CA GLN A 283 16.52 -2.40 -5.57
C GLN A 283 17.97 -2.86 -5.55
N TYR A 284 18.87 -2.00 -5.09
CA TYR A 284 20.26 -2.36 -4.89
C TYR A 284 20.53 -2.58 -3.41
N HIS A 285 20.92 -3.80 -3.04
CA HIS A 285 21.25 -4.14 -1.66
C HIS A 285 22.77 -4.18 -1.50
N TRP A 286 23.29 -3.27 -0.68
CA TRP A 286 24.70 -3.31 -0.31
C TRP A 286 24.91 -4.25 0.87
N LYS A 287 25.56 -5.39 0.61
CA LYS A 287 25.98 -6.31 1.66
C LYS A 287 27.41 -5.98 2.09
N ASN A 288 27.58 -5.51 3.32
CA ASN A 288 28.88 -5.31 3.94
C ASN A 288 29.40 -6.66 4.48
N ARG A 289 30.24 -7.32 3.68
CA ARG A 289 30.84 -8.61 4.06
C ARG A 289 31.96 -8.34 5.06
N ASN A 290 31.96 -9.07 6.17
CA ASN A 290 32.95 -8.96 7.25
C ASN A 290 32.89 -7.65 8.06
N TYR A 291 31.70 -7.04 8.19
CA TYR A 291 31.52 -5.95 9.16
C TYR A 291 31.89 -6.45 10.56
N LYS A 292 32.99 -5.94 11.11
CA LYS A 292 33.41 -6.16 12.50
C LYS A 292 32.96 -4.95 13.30
N LYS A 293 32.22 -5.20 14.38
CA LYS A 293 31.79 -4.18 15.35
C LYS A 293 33.00 -3.62 16.10
#